data_AF-A0A1A9UCR6-F1
#
_entry.id   AF-A0A1A9UCR6-F1
#
_cell.length_a   1.000
_cell.length_b   1.000
_cell.length_c   1.000
_cell.angle_alpha   90.00
_cell.angle_beta   90.00
_cell.angle_gamma   90.00
#
_symmetry.space_group_name_H-M   'P 1'
#
loop_
_entity.id
_entity.type
_entity.pdbx_description
1 polymer ?
#
loop_
_entity_poly.entity_id
_entity_poly.type
_entity_poly.pdbx_seq_one_letter_code
_entity_poly.pdbx_strand_id
1 'polypeptide(L)'
;MTEANLLWKRVPQHIKEENNEMQKLYLLTQCLHSNNLSNFFRHIHYEWSDDIKSVMDQLHRDTKKNALTLIGNAYTSIFEHNLSTIMNMSKDQLKEACTAMEWDYECINQKAIVFPKRLPRTENIYTSSEYQLSKLTEFVSFLEN
;
A
#
# COMPACT_ATOMS: atom_id res chain seq x y z
N MET A 1 -8.51 -5.22 -9.42
CA MET A 1 -9.04 -3.83 -9.51
C MET A 1 -10.25 -3.71 -10.43
N THR A 2 -10.25 -4.36 -11.60
CA THR A 2 -11.36 -4.27 -12.57
C THR A 2 -12.66 -4.92 -12.07
N GLU A 3 -12.55 -6.02 -11.34
CA GLU A 3 -13.71 -6.81 -10.88
C GLU A 3 -14.58 -6.06 -9.87
N ALA A 4 -13.98 -5.36 -8.90
CA ALA A 4 -14.72 -4.56 -7.92
C ALA A 4 -15.51 -3.42 -8.59
N ASN A 5 -14.93 -2.76 -9.59
CA ASN A 5 -15.62 -1.73 -10.37
C ASN A 5 -16.79 -2.30 -11.19
N LEU A 6 -16.62 -3.50 -11.75
CA LEU A 6 -17.70 -4.18 -12.48
C LEU A 6 -18.83 -4.59 -11.53
N LEU A 7 -18.51 -5.06 -10.33
CA LEU A 7 -19.51 -5.38 -9.30
C LEU A 7 -20.31 -4.12 -8.92
N TRP A 8 -19.62 -3.01 -8.64
CA TRP A 8 -20.29 -1.75 -8.28
C TRP A 8 -21.24 -1.24 -9.37
N LYS A 9 -20.88 -1.39 -10.65
CA LYS A 9 -21.76 -1.00 -11.77
C LYS A 9 -23.02 -1.85 -11.87
N ARG A 10 -23.01 -3.09 -11.39
CA ARG A 10 -24.16 -4.01 -11.45
C ARG A 10 -25.18 -3.77 -10.33
N VAL A 11 -24.78 -3.18 -9.22
CA VAL A 11 -25.66 -2.93 -8.08
C VAL A 11 -26.67 -1.81 -8.43
N PRO A 12 -27.99 -2.03 -8.24
CA PRO A 12 -29.03 -1.01 -8.46
C PRO A 12 -28.81 0.25 -7.63
N GLN A 13 -29.26 1.40 -8.15
CA GLN A 13 -29.03 2.70 -7.50
C GLN A 13 -29.76 2.85 -6.16
N HIS A 14 -30.97 2.30 -6.02
CA HIS A 14 -31.72 2.36 -4.77
C HIS A 14 -30.96 1.73 -3.58
N ILE A 15 -30.31 0.58 -3.81
CA ILE A 15 -29.51 -0.11 -2.77
C ILE A 15 -28.29 0.72 -2.35
N LYS A 16 -27.70 1.47 -3.30
CA LYS A 16 -26.55 2.34 -3.03
C LYS A 16 -26.91 3.57 -2.21
N GLU A 17 -28.11 4.10 -2.38
CA GLU A 17 -28.58 5.30 -1.69
C GLU A 17 -29.09 4.97 -0.29
N GLU A 18 -29.71 3.79 -0.12
CA GLU A 18 -30.27 3.32 1.15
C GLU A 18 -29.19 2.88 2.16
N ASN A 19 -28.05 2.37 1.67
CA ASN A 19 -26.98 1.85 2.53
C ASN A 19 -25.80 2.83 2.63
N ASN A 20 -25.68 3.53 3.75
CA ASN A 20 -24.56 4.44 4.02
C ASN A 20 -23.20 3.71 4.02
N GLU A 21 -23.15 2.46 4.49
CA GLU A 21 -21.94 1.62 4.46
C GLU A 21 -21.43 1.40 3.03
N MET A 22 -22.34 1.15 2.07
CA MET A 22 -22.00 0.97 0.66
C MET A 22 -21.41 2.24 0.05
N GLN A 23 -21.93 3.41 0.42
CA GLN A 23 -21.38 4.69 -0.01
C GLN A 23 -19.95 4.89 0.53
N LYS A 24 -19.73 4.57 1.81
CA LYS A 24 -18.39 4.65 2.41
C LYS A 24 -17.40 3.69 1.76
N LEU A 25 -17.82 2.46 1.48
CA LEU A 25 -16.99 1.46 0.81
C LEU A 25 -16.60 1.90 -0.61
N TYR A 26 -17.53 2.53 -1.33
CA TYR A 26 -17.23 3.10 -2.64
C TYR A 26 -16.23 4.26 -2.57
N LEU A 27 -16.40 5.17 -1.61
CA LEU A 27 -15.44 6.26 -1.38
C LEU A 27 -14.03 5.73 -1.06
N LEU A 28 -13.92 4.68 -0.25
CA LEU A 28 -12.65 4.03 0.03
C LEU A 28 -12.02 3.42 -1.23
N THR A 29 -12.81 2.75 -2.04
CA THR A 29 -12.36 2.18 -3.32
C THR A 29 -11.86 3.27 -4.26
N GLN A 30 -12.54 4.41 -4.32
CA GLN A 30 -12.10 5.57 -5.09
C GLN A 30 -10.81 6.19 -4.55
N CYS A 31 -10.63 6.25 -3.22
CA CYS A 31 -9.39 6.70 -2.59
C CYS A 31 -8.21 5.78 -2.96
N LEU A 32 -8.42 4.46 -2.92
CA LEU A 32 -7.41 3.48 -3.36
C LEU A 32 -7.10 3.60 -4.85
N HIS A 33 -8.12 3.85 -5.68
CA HIS A 33 -7.93 4.02 -7.12
C HIS A 33 -7.15 5.29 -7.47
N SER A 34 -7.41 6.39 -6.76
CA SER A 34 -6.69 7.66 -6.90
C SER A 34 -5.36 7.70 -6.13
N ASN A 35 -4.99 6.60 -5.46
CA ASN A 35 -3.81 6.47 -4.60
C ASN A 35 -3.74 7.55 -3.49
N ASN A 36 -4.90 8.02 -3.03
CA ASN A 36 -5.00 9.05 -2.00
C ASN A 36 -5.03 8.40 -0.61
N LEU A 37 -3.84 8.09 -0.10
CA LEU A 37 -3.65 7.40 1.19
C LEU A 37 -4.17 8.21 2.39
N SER A 38 -3.95 9.53 2.42
CA SER A 38 -4.42 10.39 3.51
C SER A 38 -5.95 10.33 3.66
N ASN A 39 -6.68 10.40 2.54
CA ASN A 39 -8.14 10.26 2.59
C ASN A 39 -8.56 8.83 2.93
N PHE A 40 -7.85 7.81 2.45
CA PHE A 40 -8.15 6.41 2.82
C PHE A 40 -8.09 6.20 4.34
N PHE A 41 -6.98 6.58 4.98
CA PHE A 41 -6.82 6.43 6.43
C PHE A 41 -7.83 7.27 7.24
N ARG A 42 -8.35 8.37 6.67
CA ARG A 42 -9.42 9.14 7.32
C ARG A 42 -10.78 8.46 7.25
N HIS A 43 -11.10 7.81 6.14
CA HIS A 43 -12.43 7.22 5.92
C HIS A 43 -12.57 5.79 6.44
N ILE A 44 -11.46 5.10 6.72
CA ILE A 44 -11.48 3.71 7.22
C ILE A 44 -11.92 3.61 8.69
N HIS A 45 -11.80 4.71 9.46
CA HIS A 45 -12.25 4.84 10.86
C HIS A 45 -13.79 4.99 10.95
N TYR A 46 -14.52 4.06 10.35
CA TYR A 46 -15.97 4.00 10.37
C TYR A 46 -16.43 2.75 11.15
N GLU A 47 -17.59 2.82 11.79
CA GLU A 47 -18.18 1.66 12.47
C GLU A 47 -18.81 0.72 11.44
N TRP A 48 -17.98 -0.19 10.92
CA TRP A 48 -18.42 -1.25 9.99
C TRP A 48 -19.22 -2.31 10.73
N SER A 49 -20.24 -2.86 10.06
CA SER A 49 -20.91 -4.09 10.49
C SER A 49 -19.91 -5.22 10.77
N ASP A 50 -20.19 -6.05 11.77
CA ASP A 50 -19.30 -7.10 12.26
C ASP A 50 -18.87 -8.09 11.16
N ASP A 51 -19.74 -8.33 10.18
CA ASP A 51 -19.46 -9.21 9.03
C ASP A 51 -18.30 -8.69 8.16
N ILE A 52 -18.17 -7.36 8.04
CA ILE A 52 -17.23 -6.69 7.12
C ILE A 52 -16.01 -6.16 7.89
N LYS A 53 -16.15 -5.94 9.20
CA LYS A 53 -15.13 -5.39 10.08
C LYS A 53 -13.79 -6.13 9.99
N SER A 54 -13.80 -7.47 10.03
CA SER A 54 -12.58 -8.28 9.89
C SER A 54 -11.84 -8.02 8.57
N VAL A 55 -12.59 -7.92 7.47
CA VAL A 55 -12.04 -7.66 6.13
C VAL A 55 -11.47 -6.24 6.05
N MET A 56 -12.16 -5.27 6.63
CA MET A 56 -11.72 -3.88 6.67
C MET A 56 -10.47 -3.68 7.53
N ASP A 57 -10.37 -4.37 8.66
CA ASP A 57 -9.19 -4.36 9.50
C ASP A 57 -7.99 -4.97 8.79
N GLN A 58 -8.19 -6.05 8.02
CA GLN A 58 -7.15 -6.63 7.19
C GLN A 58 -6.72 -5.66 6.09
N LEU A 59 -7.67 -5.06 5.37
CA LEU A 59 -7.40 -4.09 4.32
C LEU A 59 -6.62 -2.87 4.86
N HIS A 60 -6.97 -2.41 6.07
CA HIS A 60 -6.25 -1.34 6.75
C HIS A 60 -4.77 -1.71 6.98
N ARG A 61 -4.52 -2.91 7.54
CA ARG A 61 -3.16 -3.41 7.82
C ARG A 61 -2.34 -3.57 6.53
N ASP A 62 -2.93 -4.18 5.51
CA ASP A 62 -2.25 -4.40 4.23
C ASP A 62 -1.92 -3.08 3.52
N THR A 63 -2.87 -2.14 3.52
CA THR A 63 -2.65 -0.80 2.93
C THR A 63 -1.58 -0.04 3.70
N LYS A 64 -1.58 -0.08 5.04
CA LYS A 64 -0.54 0.51 5.88
C LYS A 64 0.84 -0.07 5.57
N LYS A 65 0.95 -1.40 5.50
CA LYS A 65 2.20 -2.10 5.16
C LYS A 65 2.70 -1.71 3.76
N ASN A 66 1.81 -1.66 2.78
CA ASN A 66 2.13 -1.28 1.41
C ASN A 66 2.59 0.18 1.32
N ALA A 67 1.92 1.09 2.02
CA ALA A 67 2.31 2.50 2.09
C ALA A 67 3.70 2.68 2.73
N LEU A 68 3.98 2.00 3.84
CA LEU A 68 5.31 2.02 4.47
C LEU A 68 6.39 1.47 3.54
N THR A 69 6.10 0.35 2.88
CA THR A 69 7.02 -0.26 1.90
C THR A 69 7.29 0.68 0.72
N LEU A 70 6.26 1.38 0.23
CA LEU A 70 6.40 2.36 -0.84
C LEU A 70 7.29 3.54 -0.42
N ILE A 71 7.06 4.08 0.78
CA ILE A 71 7.86 5.18 1.34
C ILE A 71 9.32 4.75 1.51
N GLY A 72 9.56 3.54 2.07
CA GLY A 72 10.88 2.93 2.18
C GLY A 72 11.61 2.76 0.85
N ASN A 73 10.88 2.60 -0.24
CA ASN A 73 11.44 2.45 -1.58
C ASN A 73 11.68 3.78 -2.29
N ALA A 74 10.82 4.78 -2.06
CA ALA A 74 10.76 6.02 -2.81
C ALA A 74 11.61 7.14 -2.18
N TYR A 75 11.78 7.14 -0.86
CA TYR A 75 12.45 8.22 -0.13
C TYR A 75 13.72 7.73 0.54
N THR A 76 14.83 8.43 0.30
CA THR A 76 16.06 8.29 1.09
C THR A 76 15.94 9.01 2.43
N SER A 77 15.25 10.15 2.43
CA SER A 77 14.93 10.94 3.62
C SER A 77 13.58 11.63 3.43
N ILE A 78 12.82 11.76 4.51
CA ILE A 78 11.52 12.42 4.51
C ILE A 78 11.31 13.14 5.84
N PHE A 79 10.74 14.35 5.79
CA PHE A 79 10.38 15.06 7.02
C PHE A 79 9.21 14.37 7.72
N GLU A 80 9.27 14.32 9.06
CA GLU A 80 8.24 13.74 9.91
C GLU A 80 6.83 14.28 9.61
N HIS A 81 6.70 15.59 9.40
CA HIS A 81 5.40 16.23 9.12
C HIS A 81 4.75 15.76 7.81
N ASN A 82 5.55 15.55 6.75
CA ASN A 82 5.07 15.03 5.48
C ASN A 82 4.61 13.59 5.64
N LEU A 83 5.41 12.78 6.34
CA LEU A 83 5.10 11.39 6.59
C LEU A 83 3.82 11.23 7.45
N SER A 84 3.66 12.06 8.49
CA SER A 84 2.44 12.11 9.32
C SER A 84 1.21 12.52 8.49
N THR A 85 1.35 13.46 7.55
CA THR A 85 0.26 13.89 6.67
C THR A 85 -0.15 12.78 5.69
N ILE A 86 0.81 12.04 5.14
CA ILE A 86 0.55 10.93 4.21
C ILE A 86 -0.17 9.78 4.93
N MET A 87 0.31 9.42 6.12
CA MET A 87 -0.23 8.28 6.88
C MET A 87 -1.44 8.62 7.74
N ASN A 88 -1.76 9.91 7.90
CA ASN A 88 -2.79 10.40 8.82
C ASN A 88 -2.63 9.84 10.25
N MET A 89 -1.38 9.76 10.72
CA MET A 89 -1.02 9.20 12.04
C MET A 89 -0.39 10.27 12.93
N SER A 90 -0.59 10.10 14.24
CA SER A 90 0.10 10.89 15.26
C SER A 90 1.61 10.62 15.27
N LYS A 91 2.38 11.54 15.84
CA LYS A 91 3.84 11.43 15.94
C LYS A 91 4.29 10.18 16.69
N ASP A 92 3.57 9.83 17.76
CA ASP A 92 3.88 8.66 18.59
C ASP A 92 3.69 7.36 17.82
N GLN A 93 2.56 7.23 17.11
CA GLN A 93 2.28 6.07 16.25
C GLN A 93 3.26 5.97 15.09
N LEU A 94 3.72 7.11 14.57
CA LEU A 94 4.69 7.13 13.50
C LEU A 94 6.05 6.63 13.99
N LYS A 95 6.47 7.05 15.18
CA LYS A 95 7.72 6.60 15.80
C LYS A 95 7.71 5.09 16.02
N GLU A 96 6.62 4.55 16.56
CA GLU A 96 6.44 3.10 16.72
C GLU A 96 6.53 2.35 15.38
N ALA A 97 5.86 2.86 14.33
CA ALA A 97 5.92 2.28 13.00
C ALA A 97 7.34 2.35 12.38
N CYS A 98 8.08 3.43 12.62
CA CYS A 98 9.46 3.57 12.16
C CYS A 98 10.39 2.60 12.91
N THR A 99 10.22 2.45 14.22
CA THR A 99 10.98 1.48 15.03
C THR A 99 10.71 0.04 14.59
N ALA A 100 9.45 -0.30 14.29
CA ALA A 100 9.09 -1.63 13.78
C ALA A 100 9.71 -1.94 12.40
N MET A 101 10.02 -0.91 11.61
CA MET A 101 10.63 -1.02 10.28
C MET A 101 12.15 -0.76 10.30
N GLU A 102 12.74 -0.59 11.49
CA GLU A 102 14.17 -0.29 11.70
C GLU A 102 14.65 0.98 10.95
N TRP A 103 13.76 1.95 10.76
CA TRP A 103 14.07 3.23 10.12
C TRP A 103 14.80 4.16 11.08
N ASP A 104 15.80 4.88 10.57
CA ASP A 104 16.55 5.82 11.39
C ASP A 104 15.78 7.14 11.54
N TYR A 105 15.96 7.78 12.69
CA TYR A 105 15.25 9.01 13.05
C TYR A 105 16.27 10.02 13.60
N GLU A 106 16.39 11.17 12.93
CA GLU A 106 17.26 12.25 13.36
C GLU A 106 16.47 13.55 13.57
N CYS A 107 16.81 14.29 14.62
CA CYS A 107 16.25 15.62 14.85
C CYS A 107 17.30 16.67 14.48
N ILE A 108 17.09 17.37 13.36
CA ILE A 108 17.98 18.44 12.89
C ILE A 108 17.21 19.76 13.01
N ASN A 109 17.72 20.70 13.82
CA ASN A 109 17.17 22.05 13.95
C ASN A 109 15.65 22.08 14.28
N GLN A 110 15.23 21.30 15.29
CA GLN A 110 13.83 21.17 15.74
C GLN A 110 12.87 20.54 14.72
N LYS A 111 13.39 20.03 13.59
CA LYS A 111 12.64 19.26 12.60
C LYS A 111 13.14 17.84 12.58
N ALA A 112 12.23 16.89 12.83
CA ALA A 112 12.58 15.50 12.71
C ALA A 112 12.55 15.03 11.25
N ILE A 113 13.57 14.27 10.89
CA ILE A 113 13.77 13.64 9.60
C ILE A 113 13.82 12.14 9.84
N VAL A 114 13.04 11.42 9.04
CA VAL A 114 13.03 9.96 9.00
C VAL A 114 13.87 9.54 7.80
N PHE A 115 14.67 8.50 7.98
CA PHE A 115 15.45 7.86 6.93
C PHE A 115 14.88 6.46 6.69
N PRO A 116 13.93 6.33 5.75
CA PRO A 116 13.33 5.05 5.45
C PRO A 116 14.37 4.08 4.88
N LYS A 117 14.39 2.86 5.43
CA LYS A 117 15.17 1.77 4.86
C LYS A 117 14.29 0.97 3.90
N ARG A 118 14.86 0.69 2.73
CA ARG A 118 14.27 -0.23 1.77
C ARG A 118 14.22 -1.62 2.41
N LEU A 119 13.02 -2.15 2.58
CA LEU A 119 12.85 -3.56 2.91
C LEU A 119 13.54 -4.40 1.82
N PRO A 120 14.30 -5.44 2.18
CA PRO A 120 14.91 -6.32 1.20
C PRO A 120 13.78 -6.82 0.30
N ARG A 121 13.86 -6.50 -1.00
CA ARG A 121 12.99 -7.14 -1.97
C ARG A 121 13.30 -8.62 -1.84
N THR A 122 12.30 -9.46 -1.62
CA THR A 122 12.40 -10.85 -2.05
C THR A 122 12.70 -10.78 -3.54
N GLU A 123 13.97 -10.84 -3.88
CA GLU A 123 14.40 -10.90 -5.26
C GLU A 123 13.61 -12.05 -5.87
N ASN A 124 12.94 -11.77 -6.98
CA ASN A 124 12.41 -12.84 -7.79
C ASN A 124 13.63 -13.69 -8.18
N ILE A 125 13.76 -14.85 -7.54
CA ILE A 125 14.68 -15.94 -7.93
C ILE A 125 14.35 -16.45 -9.36
N TYR A 126 13.37 -15.84 -10.02
CA TYR A 126 12.99 -16.04 -11.42
C TYR A 126 13.96 -15.33 -12.38
N THR A 127 15.16 -15.87 -12.45
CA THR A 127 15.40 -16.77 -13.57
C THR A 127 16.01 -18.03 -12.96
N SER A 128 15.22 -19.11 -12.86
CA SER A 128 15.80 -20.42 -12.54
C SER A 128 16.98 -20.62 -13.48
N SER A 129 18.11 -21.13 -12.97
CA SER A 129 19.29 -21.43 -13.78
C SER A 129 18.93 -22.24 -15.02
N GLU A 130 17.93 -23.11 -14.90
CA GLU A 130 17.32 -23.88 -15.99
C GLU A 130 16.66 -23.01 -17.08
N TYR A 131 15.96 -21.94 -16.71
CA TYR A 131 15.38 -20.99 -17.66
C TYR A 131 16.48 -20.23 -18.44
N GLN A 132 17.56 -19.86 -17.75
CA GLN A 132 18.70 -19.19 -18.38
C GLN A 132 19.43 -20.15 -19.34
N LEU A 133 19.62 -21.42 -18.93
CA LEU A 133 20.20 -22.47 -19.76
C LEU A 133 19.36 -22.75 -21.00
N SER A 134 18.04 -22.89 -20.85
CA SER A 134 17.12 -23.07 -21.98
C SER A 134 17.18 -21.92 -22.98
N LYS A 135 17.23 -20.67 -22.49
CA LYS A 135 17.38 -19.48 -23.34
C LYS A 135 18.73 -19.44 -24.07
N LEU A 136 19.82 -19.83 -23.41
CA LEU A 136 21.14 -19.92 -24.03
C LEU A 136 21.16 -20.95 -25.15
N THR A 137 20.55 -22.13 -24.94
CA THR A 137 20.44 -23.16 -25.99
C THR A 137 19.62 -22.66 -27.18
N GLU A 138 18.53 -21.93 -26.94
CA GLU A 138 17.71 -21.31 -28.00
C GLU A 138 18.54 -20.29 -28.82
N PHE A 139 19.36 -19.47 -28.17
CA PHE A 139 20.22 -18.51 -28.87
C PHE A 139 21.32 -19.19 -29.72
N VAL A 140 21.93 -20.26 -29.21
CA VAL A 140 22.94 -21.01 -29.97
C VAL A 140 22.31 -21.67 -31.20
N SER A 141 21.14 -22.31 -31.04
CA SER A 141 20.42 -22.92 -32.15
C SER A 141 19.97 -21.91 -33.22
N PHE A 142 19.72 -20.65 -32.86
CA PHE A 142 19.37 -19.60 -33.81
C PHE A 142 20.57 -19.14 -34.65
N LEU A 143 21.80 -19.19 -34.09
CA LEU A 143 23.02 -18.77 -34.78
C LEU A 143 23.63 -19.86 -35.67
N GLU A 144 23.31 -21.12 -35.41
CA GLU A 144 23.79 -22.27 -36.19
C GLU A 144 22.97 -22.55 -37.45
N ASN A 145 21.80 -21.91 -37.62
CA ASN A 145 20.99 -21.92 -38.85
C ASN A 145 21.09 -20.61 -39.61
#